data_AF-A0A3D6CAK3-F1
#
_entry.id   AF-A0A3D6CAK3-F1
#
_cell.length_a   1.000
_cell.length_b   1.000
_cell.length_c   1.000
_cell.angle_alpha   90.00
_cell.angle_beta   90.00
_cell.angle_gamma   90.00
#
_symmetry.space_group_name_H-M   'P 1'
#
loop_
_entity.id
_entity.type
_entity.pdbx_description
1 polymer ?
#
loop_
_entity_poly.entity_id
_entity_poly.type
_entity_poly.pdbx_seq_one_letter_code
_entity_poly.pdbx_strand_id
1 'polypeptide(L)'
;MMAEKELKARLDIIRQGLKKTPNVSLNLESLRQARIHALLSLGDRKAADLIETALDLGWTRAMKTQKAYCETVIHTEKTIQGDPPPALPWDILAHRVSDGFLRRELERARREKPSASCPMKSCTDCRICRRDLPEQDR
;
A
#
# COMPACT_ATOMS: atom_id res chain seq x y z
N MET A 1 3.54 10.77 -13.55
CA MET A 1 4.58 10.58 -12.50
C MET A 1 4.67 11.87 -11.69
N MET A 2 4.57 11.82 -10.36
CA MET A 2 4.66 13.02 -9.51
C MET A 2 6.07 13.16 -8.97
N ALA A 3 6.70 14.32 -9.18
CA ALA A 3 8.02 14.61 -8.61
C ALA A 3 7.96 14.78 -7.08
N GLU A 4 9.06 14.53 -6.38
CA GLU A 4 9.13 14.72 -4.92
C GLU A 4 8.71 16.14 -4.49
N LYS A 5 9.03 17.15 -5.31
CA LYS A 5 8.63 18.54 -5.10
C LYS A 5 7.10 18.71 -5.11
N GLU A 6 6.42 18.02 -6.02
CA GLU A 6 4.95 18.05 -6.14
C GLU A 6 4.31 17.39 -4.92
N LEU A 7 4.83 16.24 -4.47
CA LEU A 7 4.35 15.57 -3.26
C LEU A 7 4.50 16.46 -2.01
N LYS A 8 5.63 17.17 -1.87
CA LYS A 8 5.83 18.14 -0.77
C LYS A 8 4.82 19.27 -0.84
N ALA A 9 4.60 19.85 -2.03
CA ALA A 9 3.63 20.94 -2.20
C ALA A 9 2.21 20.51 -1.80
N ARG A 10 1.78 19.32 -2.20
CA ARG A 10 0.47 18.77 -1.81
C ARG A 10 0.35 18.52 -0.30
N LEU A 11 1.41 17.99 0.30
CA LEU A 11 1.47 17.79 1.74
C LEU A 11 1.35 19.13 2.50
N ASP A 12 2.00 20.17 1.99
CA ASP A 12 1.95 21.51 2.58
C ASP A 12 0.57 22.15 2.44
N ILE A 13 -0.16 21.92 1.34
CA ILE A 13 -1.56 22.34 1.20
C ILE A 13 -2.42 21.73 2.32
N ILE A 14 -2.31 20.42 2.56
CA ILE A 14 -3.06 19.73 3.63
C ILE A 14 -2.67 20.30 5.00
N ARG A 15 -1.36 20.44 5.24
CA ARG A 15 -0.82 20.97 6.50
C ARG A 15 -1.32 22.38 6.76
N GLN A 16 -1.29 23.27 5.77
CA GLN A 16 -1.74 24.65 5.91
C GLN A 16 -3.26 24.74 6.07
N GLY A 17 -4.02 23.93 5.33
CA GLY A 17 -5.48 23.90 5.40
C GLY A 17 -6.02 23.45 6.76
N LEU A 18 -5.37 22.49 7.40
CA LEU A 18 -5.80 21.95 8.69
C LEU A 18 -5.13 22.61 9.90
N LYS A 19 -4.14 23.50 9.69
CA LYS A 19 -3.36 24.15 10.76
C LYS A 19 -4.23 24.91 11.77
N LYS A 20 -5.35 25.48 11.33
CA LYS A 20 -6.23 26.30 12.15
C LYS A 20 -7.47 25.55 12.64
N THR A 21 -7.59 24.26 12.34
CA THR A 21 -8.77 23.48 12.73
C THR A 21 -8.63 23.07 14.21
N PRO A 22 -9.53 23.55 15.09
CA PRO A 22 -9.47 23.21 16.51
C PRO A 22 -9.65 21.69 16.70
N ASN A 23 -8.94 21.13 17.69
CA ASN A 23 -8.99 19.71 18.04
C ASN A 23 -8.56 18.73 16.92
N VAL A 24 -7.81 19.20 15.91
CA VAL A 24 -7.23 18.35 14.87
C VAL A 24 -5.71 18.33 15.01
N SER A 25 -5.13 17.15 15.15
CA SER A 25 -3.68 16.93 15.07
C SER A 25 -3.35 16.21 13.77
N LEU A 26 -2.34 16.70 13.06
CA LEU A 26 -1.95 16.15 11.77
C LEU A 26 -0.62 15.42 11.91
N ASN A 27 -0.65 14.09 11.79
CA ASN A 27 0.55 13.26 11.74
C ASN A 27 0.89 12.93 10.29
N LEU A 28 1.89 13.62 9.74
CA LEU A 28 2.36 13.40 8.37
C LEU A 28 3.73 12.74 8.42
N GLU A 29 3.82 11.58 7.78
CA GLU A 29 5.09 10.91 7.57
C GLU A 29 5.97 11.67 6.56
N SER A 30 7.29 11.62 6.76
CA SER A 30 8.24 12.18 5.79
C SER A 30 8.25 11.36 4.49
N LEU A 31 8.46 12.01 3.34
CA LEU A 31 8.58 11.29 2.06
C LEU A 31 9.68 10.23 2.05
N ARG A 32 10.75 10.44 2.84
CA ARG A 32 11.81 9.45 3.01
C ARG A 32 11.28 8.17 3.64
N GLN A 33 10.54 8.29 4.73
CA GLN A 33 9.94 7.14 5.43
C GLN A 33 8.86 6.47 4.57
N ALA A 34 8.02 7.26 3.90
CA ALA A 34 7.02 6.73 2.97
C ALA A 34 7.65 5.88 1.84
N ARG A 35 8.83 6.28 1.33
CA ARG A 35 9.58 5.47 0.35
C ARG A 35 10.10 4.17 0.94
N ILE A 36 10.57 4.19 2.19
CA ILE A 36 11.00 2.96 2.90
C ILE A 36 9.80 2.02 3.08
N HIS A 37 8.65 2.54 3.53
CA HIS A 37 7.41 1.78 3.67
C HIS A 37 6.94 1.18 2.34
N ALA A 38 7.01 1.95 1.25
CA ALA A 38 6.69 1.44 -0.08
C ALA A 38 7.61 0.30 -0.50
N LEU A 39 8.92 0.38 -0.25
CA LEU A 39 9.86 -0.69 -0.56
C LEU A 39 9.61 -1.96 0.26
N LEU A 40 9.31 -1.81 1.55
CA LEU A 40 8.99 -2.94 2.42
C LEU A 40 7.66 -3.59 2.05
N SER A 41 6.70 -2.82 1.55
CA SER A 41 5.36 -3.31 1.18
C SER A 41 5.29 -3.88 -0.23
N LEU A 42 6.09 -3.36 -1.17
CA LEU A 42 6.00 -3.67 -2.61
C LEU A 42 7.20 -4.46 -3.16
N GLY A 43 8.27 -4.55 -2.37
CA GLY A 43 9.52 -5.20 -2.73
C GLY A 43 9.35 -6.69 -2.98
N ASP A 44 10.22 -7.23 -3.83
CA ASP A 44 10.36 -8.66 -4.05
C ASP A 44 11.54 -9.20 -3.22
N ARG A 45 12.00 -10.42 -3.52
CA ARG A 45 13.15 -11.04 -2.82
C ARG A 45 14.42 -10.19 -2.88
N LYS A 46 14.61 -9.35 -3.90
CA LYS A 46 15.77 -8.43 -3.99
C LYS A 46 15.72 -7.32 -2.93
N ALA A 47 14.56 -7.10 -2.30
CA ALA A 47 14.48 -6.23 -1.14
C ALA A 47 15.28 -6.78 0.05
N ALA A 48 15.55 -8.09 0.12
CA ALA A 48 16.37 -8.68 1.19
C ALA A 48 17.78 -8.07 1.20
N ASP A 49 18.46 -8.05 0.05
CA ASP A 49 19.79 -7.44 -0.09
C ASP A 49 19.77 -5.95 0.28
N LEU A 50 18.68 -5.23 -0.06
CA LEU A 50 18.49 -3.84 0.32
C LEU A 50 18.41 -3.68 1.83
N ILE A 51 17.65 -4.55 2.50
CA ILE A 51 17.45 -4.53 3.95
C ILE A 51 18.75 -4.85 4.67
N GLU A 52 19.53 -5.83 4.20
CA GLU A 52 20.86 -6.14 4.73
C GLU A 52 21.81 -4.95 4.58
N THR A 53 21.83 -4.33 3.38
CA THR A 53 22.62 -3.11 3.16
C THR A 53 22.17 -1.96 4.07
N ALA A 54 20.86 -1.85 4.34
CA ALA A 54 20.30 -0.81 5.20
C ALA A 54 20.63 -1.05 6.68
N LEU A 55 20.78 -2.30 7.11
CA LEU A 55 21.25 -2.66 8.45
C LEU A 55 22.68 -2.16 8.67
N ASP A 56 23.57 -2.36 7.70
CA ASP A 56 24.99 -2.00 7.83
C ASP A 56 25.26 -0.51 7.62
N LEU A 57 24.60 0.10 6.62
CA LEU A 57 24.94 1.45 6.13
C LEU A 57 23.85 2.49 6.35
N GLY A 58 22.68 2.07 6.84
CA GLY A 58 21.48 2.89 6.94
C GLY A 58 20.72 3.02 5.60
N TRP A 59 19.40 3.19 5.71
CA TRP A 59 18.46 3.29 4.58
C TRP A 59 18.86 4.29 3.49
N THR A 60 19.36 5.46 3.88
CA THR A 60 19.72 6.51 2.91
C THR A 60 20.83 6.06 1.97
N ARG A 61 21.82 5.32 2.49
CA ARG A 61 22.93 4.81 1.68
C ARG A 61 22.51 3.58 0.90
N ALA A 62 21.79 2.65 1.51
CA ALA A 62 21.26 1.46 0.84
C ALA A 62 20.41 1.80 -0.39
N MET A 63 19.44 2.71 -0.24
CA MET A 63 18.58 3.15 -1.35
C MET A 63 19.35 3.90 -2.44
N LYS A 64 20.47 4.56 -2.12
CA LYS A 64 21.34 5.18 -3.13
C LYS A 64 22.11 4.14 -3.93
N THR A 65 22.66 3.14 -3.25
CA THR A 65 23.41 2.04 -3.89
C THR A 65 22.53 1.24 -4.84
N GLN A 66 21.27 1.00 -4.48
CA GLN A 66 20.30 0.24 -5.28
C GLN A 66 19.20 1.14 -5.86
N LYS A 67 19.55 2.34 -6.31
CA LYS A 67 18.58 3.36 -6.76
C LYS A 67 17.63 2.85 -7.84
N ALA A 68 18.15 2.16 -8.86
CA ALA A 68 17.33 1.67 -9.97
C ALA A 68 16.22 0.72 -9.49
N TYR A 69 16.58 -0.26 -8.66
CA TYR A 69 15.62 -1.18 -8.04
C TYR A 69 14.57 -0.42 -7.22
N CYS A 70 15.02 0.51 -6.37
CA CYS A 70 14.11 1.28 -5.51
C CYS A 70 13.09 2.09 -6.32
N GLU A 71 13.55 2.78 -7.36
CA GLU A 71 12.67 3.56 -8.24
C GLU A 71 11.68 2.66 -8.99
N THR A 72 12.12 1.50 -9.49
CA THR A 72 11.22 0.54 -10.15
C THR A 72 10.13 0.05 -9.19
N VAL A 73 10.49 -0.38 -7.98
CA VAL A 73 9.52 -0.91 -7.02
C VAL A 73 8.50 0.14 -6.58
N ILE A 74 8.95 1.37 -6.29
CA ILE A 74 8.08 2.44 -5.75
C ILE A 74 7.13 2.98 -6.84
N HIS A 75 7.57 3.03 -8.10
CA HIS A 75 6.84 3.74 -9.15
C HIS A 75 6.12 2.84 -10.15
N THR A 76 6.28 1.52 -10.05
CA THR A 76 5.61 0.55 -10.91
C THR A 76 4.31 0.08 -10.26
N GLU A 77 3.18 0.39 -10.90
CA GLU A 77 1.89 -0.15 -10.49
C GLU A 77 1.88 -1.68 -10.66
N LYS A 78 1.46 -2.42 -9.63
CA LYS A 78 1.32 -3.87 -9.72
C LYS A 78 0.08 -4.19 -10.53
N THR A 79 0.23 -5.00 -11.57
CA THR A 79 -0.91 -5.45 -12.35
C THR A 79 -1.74 -6.48 -11.57
N ILE A 80 -3.05 -6.36 -11.66
CA ILE A 80 -4.03 -7.32 -11.14
C ILE A 80 -4.79 -8.01 -12.27
N GLN A 81 -4.38 -7.78 -13.51
CA GLN A 81 -4.97 -8.31 -14.74
C GLN A 81 -4.21 -9.57 -15.17
N GLY A 82 -4.93 -10.55 -15.72
CA GLY A 82 -4.40 -11.85 -16.14
C GLY A 82 -5.32 -13.00 -15.72
N ASP A 83 -5.15 -14.15 -16.37
CA ASP A 83 -5.83 -15.40 -16.00
C ASP A 83 -4.83 -16.58 -16.00
N PRO A 84 -4.28 -16.99 -14.84
CA PRO A 84 -4.50 -16.40 -13.54
C PRO A 84 -3.79 -15.03 -13.38
N PRO A 85 -4.31 -14.19 -12.48
CA PRO A 85 -3.67 -12.93 -12.07
C PRO A 85 -2.27 -13.18 -11.46
N PRO A 86 -1.31 -12.26 -11.63
CA PRO A 86 -0.01 -12.40 -11.00
C PRO A 86 -0.09 -12.21 -9.48
N ALA A 87 0.78 -12.90 -8.76
CA ALA A 87 0.88 -12.78 -7.31
C ALA A 87 1.31 -11.37 -6.90
N LEU A 88 0.63 -10.82 -5.90
CA LEU A 88 0.91 -9.53 -5.29
C LEU A 88 1.80 -9.72 -4.05
N PRO A 89 2.58 -8.69 -3.67
CA PRO A 89 3.49 -8.77 -2.52
C PRO A 89 2.80 -9.13 -1.20
N TRP A 90 1.51 -8.82 -1.04
CA TRP A 90 0.72 -9.07 0.16
C TRP A 90 -0.09 -10.37 0.12
N ASP A 91 -0.05 -11.13 -0.98
CA ASP A 91 -0.77 -12.42 -1.07
C ASP A 91 -0.22 -13.47 -0.10
N ILE A 92 0.99 -13.24 0.45
CA ILE A 92 1.56 -14.05 1.53
C ILE A 92 0.83 -13.87 2.88
N LEU A 93 0.01 -12.82 3.02
CA LEU A 93 -0.69 -12.50 4.25
C LEU A 93 -2.08 -13.15 4.25
N ALA A 94 -2.40 -13.89 5.32
CA ALA A 94 -3.74 -14.40 5.53
C ALA A 94 -4.72 -13.29 5.97
N HIS A 95 -5.11 -12.41 5.05
CA HIS A 95 -5.96 -11.25 5.34
C HIS A 95 -7.47 -11.55 5.40
N ARG A 96 -7.90 -12.78 5.08
CA ARG A 96 -9.31 -13.27 5.15
C ARG A 96 -10.34 -12.49 4.30
N VAL A 97 -9.93 -11.40 3.65
CA VAL A 97 -10.70 -10.72 2.60
C VAL A 97 -10.52 -11.48 1.29
N SER A 98 -11.60 -11.77 0.56
CA SER A 98 -11.46 -12.42 -0.75
C SER A 98 -10.79 -11.50 -1.79
N ASP A 99 -9.87 -12.04 -2.59
CA ASP A 99 -9.19 -11.29 -3.66
C ASP A 99 -10.17 -10.69 -4.67
N GLY A 100 -11.23 -11.43 -4.99
CA GLY A 100 -12.30 -10.94 -5.86
C GLY A 100 -12.99 -9.69 -5.33
N PHE A 101 -13.12 -9.55 -4.00
CA PHE A 101 -13.61 -8.33 -3.37
C PHE A 101 -12.61 -7.18 -3.54
N LEU A 102 -11.33 -7.40 -3.21
CA LEU A 102 -10.30 -6.38 -3.34
C LEU A 102 -10.17 -5.82 -4.76
N ARG A 103 -10.31 -6.67 -5.79
CA ARG A 103 -10.30 -6.23 -7.19
C ARG A 103 -11.48 -5.36 -7.56
N ARG A 104 -12.70 -5.74 -7.14
CA ARG A 104 -13.89 -4.93 -7.36
C ARG A 104 -13.76 -3.57 -6.68
N GLU A 105 -13.23 -3.55 -5.47
CA GLU A 105 -12.99 -2.29 -4.74
C GLU A 105 -11.94 -1.42 -5.43
N LEU A 106 -10.87 -2.01 -5.99
CA LEU A 106 -9.91 -1.26 -6.79
C LEU A 106 -10.54 -0.65 -8.05
N GLU A 107 -11.40 -1.38 -8.76
CA GLU A 107 -12.14 -0.84 -9.91
C GLU A 107 -13.09 0.28 -9.52
N ARG A 108 -13.76 0.18 -8.36
CA ARG A 108 -14.61 1.27 -7.84
C ARG A 108 -13.79 2.50 -7.51
N ALA A 109 -12.65 2.32 -6.84
CA ALA A 109 -11.74 3.41 -6.49
C ALA A 109 -11.21 4.13 -7.73
N ARG A 110 -10.85 3.39 -8.79
CA ARG A 110 -10.46 3.96 -10.09
C ARG A 110 -11.57 4.78 -10.77
N ARG A 111 -12.82 4.52 -10.43
CA ARG A 111 -14.01 5.25 -10.91
C ARG A 111 -14.49 6.32 -9.92
N GLU A 112 -13.70 6.62 -8.89
CA GLU A 112 -14.02 7.57 -7.81
C GLU A 112 -15.34 7.23 -7.09
N LYS A 113 -15.72 5.93 -7.09
CA LYS A 113 -16.95 5.46 -6.44
C LYS A 113 -16.63 5.06 -5.00
N PRO A 114 -17.29 5.68 -4.00
CA PRO A 114 -17.06 5.30 -2.61
C PRO A 114 -17.48 3.85 -2.36
N SER A 115 -16.71 3.15 -1.54
CA SER A 115 -17.04 1.83 -1.02
C SER A 115 -18.24 1.92 -0.09
N ALA A 116 -19.11 0.92 -0.12
CA ALA A 116 -20.19 0.83 0.87
C ALA A 116 -19.58 0.57 2.26
N SER A 117 -20.14 1.19 3.30
CA SER A 117 -19.72 0.90 4.68
C SER A 117 -19.95 -0.57 5.00
N CYS A 118 -19.03 -1.16 5.78
CA CYS A 118 -19.23 -2.52 6.30
C CYS A 118 -20.51 -2.54 7.13
N PRO A 119 -21.49 -3.41 6.82
CA PRO A 119 -22.76 -3.40 7.53
C PRO A 119 -22.66 -4.01 8.93
N MET A 120 -21.48 -4.49 9.35
CA MET A 120 -21.18 -5.07 10.68
C MET A 120 -22.16 -6.18 11.11
N LYS A 121 -22.76 -6.87 10.14
CA LYS A 121 -23.64 -8.03 10.28
C LYS A 121 -23.07 -9.21 9.51
N SER A 122 -23.71 -10.38 9.58
CA SER A 122 -23.35 -11.50 8.71
C SER A 122 -23.51 -11.08 7.25
N CYS A 123 -22.38 -10.96 6.55
CA CYS A 123 -22.31 -10.58 5.15
C CYS A 123 -21.36 -11.51 4.39
N THR A 124 -21.54 -11.58 3.08
CA THR A 124 -20.76 -12.47 2.20
C THR A 124 -19.83 -11.72 1.26
N ASP A 125 -19.82 -10.39 1.33
CA ASP A 125 -19.21 -9.53 0.30
C ASP A 125 -17.68 -9.59 0.32
N CYS A 126 -17.09 -9.32 1.49
CA CYS A 126 -15.64 -9.41 1.71
C CYS A 126 -15.18 -10.77 2.26
N ARG A 127 -16.14 -11.59 2.72
CA ARG A 127 -15.96 -12.92 3.35
C ARG A 127 -15.29 -12.95 4.73
N ILE A 128 -14.86 -11.82 5.31
CA ILE A 128 -14.34 -11.77 6.70
C ILE A 128 -15.33 -12.34 7.72
N CYS A 129 -16.61 -11.99 7.61
CA CYS A 129 -17.62 -12.37 8.59
C CYS A 129 -17.99 -13.87 8.56
N ARG A 130 -17.54 -14.62 7.55
CA ARG A 130 -17.77 -16.08 7.46
C ARG A 130 -16.84 -16.79 8.44
N ARG A 131 -17.26 -16.85 9.70
CA ARG A 131 -16.54 -17.58 10.76
C ARG A 131 -16.66 -19.12 10.60
N ASP A 132 -17.54 -19.58 9.71
CA ASP A 132 -18.07 -20.94 9.71
C ASP A 132 -17.72 -21.79 8.47
N LEU A 133 -16.87 -21.29 7.54
CA LEU A 133 -16.47 -22.08 6.37
C LEU A 133 -15.35 -23.09 6.71
N PRO A 134 -15.35 -24.31 6.11
CA PRO A 134 -14.23 -25.25 6.18
C PRO A 134 -12.95 -24.62 5.65
N GLU A 135 -11.79 -25.02 6.17
CA GLU A 135 -10.46 -24.48 5.81
C GLU A 135 -10.13 -24.57 4.31
N GLN A 136 -10.82 -25.46 3.60
CA GLN A 136 -10.68 -25.72 2.16
C GLN A 136 -11.44 -24.68 1.30
N ASP A 137 -12.39 -23.96 1.89
CA ASP A 137 -13.20 -22.89 1.29
C ASP A 137 -12.86 -21.50 1.86
N ARG A 138 -11.84 -21.41 2.71
CA ARG A 138 -11.36 -20.17 3.36
C ARG A 138 -10.38 -19.40 2.49
#